data_AF-A0A5D3B1V3-F1
#
_entry.id   AF-A0A5D3B1V3-F1
#
_cell.length_a   1.000
_cell.length_b   1.000
_cell.length_c   1.000
_cell.angle_alpha   90.00
_cell.angle_beta   90.00
_cell.angle_gamma   90.00
#
_symmetry.space_group_name_H-M   'P 1'
#
loop_
_entity.id
_entity.type
_entity.pdbx_description
1 polymer ?
#
loop_
_entity_poly.entity_id
_entity_poly.type
_entity_poly.pdbx_seq_one_letter_code
_entity_poly.pdbx_strand_id
1 'polypeptide(L)'
;MSSSGPPADAKKAQQAALQDIEAARFKKRTIDSNLAKENLYLFEGSYLDESAASGGNIIKGFDNYLKPNTAHTHRKKLEVTEADRLFSNSSATFQQYPLPK
;
A
#
# COMPACT_ATOMS: atom_id res chain seq x y z
N MET A 1 14.69 49.20 30.56
CA MET A 1 15.19 48.08 29.73
C MET A 1 14.89 46.78 30.46
N SER A 2 13.84 46.05 30.07
CA SER A 2 13.46 44.78 30.70
C SER A 2 13.72 43.64 29.72
N SER A 3 14.96 43.13 29.73
CA SER A 3 15.37 41.95 28.96
C SER A 3 15.32 40.67 29.81
N SER A 4 14.24 40.48 30.58
CA SER A 4 14.01 39.18 31.22
C SER A 4 13.55 38.21 30.14
N GLY A 5 14.51 37.49 29.55
CA GLY A 5 14.23 36.40 28.62
C GLY A 5 13.33 35.32 29.27
N PRO A 6 12.75 34.42 28.46
CA PRO A 6 11.78 33.45 28.95
C PRO A 6 12.34 32.64 30.15
N PRO A 7 11.49 32.30 31.13
CA PRO A 7 11.87 31.47 32.28
C PRO A 7 12.64 30.23 31.82
N ALA A 8 13.63 29.78 32.59
CA ALA A 8 14.47 28.63 32.22
C ALA A 8 13.65 27.39 31.83
N ASP A 9 12.52 27.18 32.50
CA ASP A 9 11.57 26.10 32.22
C ASP A 9 10.89 26.25 30.85
N ALA A 10 10.56 27.48 30.44
CA ALA A 10 9.96 27.76 29.14
C ALA A 10 10.95 27.51 27.99
N LYS A 11 12.24 27.85 28.16
CA LYS A 11 13.29 27.53 27.19
C LYS A 11 13.53 26.02 27.08
N LYS A 12 13.54 25.31 28.21
CA LYS A 12 13.68 23.85 28.24
C LYS A 12 12.49 23.15 27.57
N ALA A 13 11.27 23.59 27.85
CA ALA A 13 10.07 23.09 27.19
C ALA A 13 10.08 23.34 25.67
N GLN A 14 10.53 24.53 25.25
CA GLN A 14 10.69 24.85 23.83
C GLN A 14 11.71 23.93 23.15
N GLN A 15 12.87 23.68 23.79
CA GLN A 15 13.88 22.77 23.25
C GLN A 15 13.37 21.33 23.13
N ALA A 16 12.65 20.83 24.14
CA ALA A 16 12.02 19.51 24.08
C ALA A 16 10.99 19.42 22.94
N ALA A 17 10.14 20.44 22.79
CA ALA A 17 9.16 20.48 21.69
C ALA A 17 9.82 20.48 20.30
N LEU A 18 10.97 21.17 20.15
CA LEU A 18 11.73 21.14 18.89
C LEU A 18 12.28 19.74 18.58
N GLN A 19 12.84 19.06 19.58
CA GLN A 19 13.34 17.69 19.45
C GLN A 19 12.21 16.71 19.06
N ASP A 20 11.04 16.85 19.69
CA ASP A 20 9.87 16.01 19.39
C ASP A 20 9.39 16.23 17.94
N ILE A 21 9.38 17.48 17.46
CA ILE A 21 9.01 17.81 16.08
C ILE A 21 10.01 17.19 15.09
N GLU A 22 11.31 17.24 15.38
CA GLU A 22 12.34 16.62 14.54
C GLU A 22 12.19 15.10 14.48
N ALA A 23 11.99 14.45 15.62
CA ALA A 23 11.73 13.02 15.70
C ALA A 23 10.46 12.64 14.94
N ALA A 24 9.38 13.42 15.08
CA ALA A 24 8.12 13.20 14.37
C ALA A 24 8.30 13.37 12.84
N ARG A 25 9.07 14.37 12.40
CA ARG A 25 9.39 14.57 10.97
C ARG A 25 10.21 13.44 10.40
N PHE A 26 11.21 12.95 11.14
CA PHE A 26 11.99 11.79 10.72
C PHE A 26 11.10 10.56 10.59
N LYS A 27 10.31 10.26 11.63
CA LYS A 27 9.35 9.14 11.62
C LYS A 27 8.37 9.23 10.45
N LYS A 28 7.84 10.42 10.17
CA LYS A 28 6.97 10.64 9.00
C LYS A 28 7.69 10.27 7.71
N ARG A 29 8.91 10.79 7.47
CA ARG A 29 9.70 10.49 6.26
C ARG A 29 9.97 9.00 6.11
N THR A 30 10.27 8.30 7.20
CA THR A 30 10.47 6.85 7.19
C THR A 30 9.19 6.11 6.81
N ILE A 31 8.04 6.49 7.39
CA ILE A 31 6.74 5.89 7.04
C ILE A 31 6.41 6.14 5.58
N ASP A 32 6.58 7.37 5.09
CA ASP A 32 6.31 7.74 3.70
C ASP A 32 7.21 6.96 2.74
N SER A 33 8.49 6.76 3.08
CA SER A 33 9.44 5.96 2.30
C SER A 33 9.11 4.46 2.32
N ASN A 34 8.58 3.95 3.43
CA ASN A 34 8.21 2.54 3.59
C ASN A 34 6.84 2.21 3.00
N LEU A 35 6.05 3.23 2.63
CA LEU A 35 4.74 3.06 2.00
C LEU A 35 4.92 2.54 0.56
N ALA A 36 5.22 1.25 0.44
CA ALA A 36 5.58 0.58 -0.80
C ALA A 36 4.35 0.22 -1.66
N LYS A 37 3.71 1.25 -2.23
CA LYS A 37 2.53 1.10 -3.11
C LYS A 37 2.84 0.28 -4.37
N GLU A 38 4.04 0.46 -4.92
CA GLU A 38 4.50 -0.27 -6.11
C GLU A 38 4.54 -1.78 -5.87
N ASN A 39 5.01 -2.21 -4.69
CA ASN A 39 5.08 -3.61 -4.35
C ASN A 39 3.69 -4.26 -4.36
N LEU A 40 2.67 -3.56 -3.87
CA LEU A 40 1.30 -4.08 -3.86
C LEU A 40 0.79 -4.37 -5.28
N TYR A 41 0.96 -3.41 -6.19
CA TYR A 41 0.54 -3.55 -7.59
C TYR A 41 1.27 -4.68 -8.33
N LEU A 42 2.58 -4.78 -8.11
CA LEU A 42 3.42 -5.83 -8.70
C LEU A 42 3.03 -7.23 -8.16
N PHE A 43 2.91 -7.37 -6.83
CA PHE A 43 2.49 -8.63 -6.21
C PHE A 43 1.10 -9.05 -6.64
N GLU A 44 0.17 -8.09 -6.72
CA GLU A 44 -1.19 -8.35 -7.16
C GLU A 44 -1.25 -8.84 -8.62
N GLY A 45 -0.42 -8.26 -9.50
CA GLY A 45 -0.30 -8.72 -10.89
C GLY A 45 0.18 -10.18 -10.96
N SER A 46 1.31 -10.48 -10.30
CA SER A 46 1.86 -11.84 -10.24
C SER A 46 0.84 -12.83 -9.68
N TYR A 47 0.15 -12.48 -8.59
CA TYR A 47 -0.85 -13.35 -7.98
C TYR A 47 -2.04 -13.63 -8.92
N LEU A 48 -2.53 -12.62 -9.63
CA LEU A 48 -3.64 -12.78 -10.57
C LEU A 48 -3.24 -13.65 -11.77
N ASP A 49 -2.02 -13.48 -12.28
CA ASP A 49 -1.48 -14.27 -13.39
C ASP A 49 -1.29 -15.75 -12.99
N GLU A 50 -0.66 -16.01 -11.84
CA GLU A 50 -0.44 -17.36 -11.33
C GLU A 50 -1.75 -18.07 -10.99
N SER A 51 -2.70 -17.34 -10.40
CA SER A 51 -3.97 -17.92 -9.96
C SER A 51 -4.98 -18.14 -11.08
N ALA A 52 -4.79 -17.52 -12.26
CA ALA A 52 -5.69 -17.64 -13.41
C ALA A 52 -5.93 -19.10 -13.85
N ALA A 53 -4.94 -19.99 -13.66
CA ALA A 53 -5.01 -21.40 -14.02
C ALA A 53 -5.37 -22.34 -12.84
N SER A 54 -5.47 -21.83 -11.62
CA SER A 54 -5.50 -22.64 -10.38
C SER A 54 -6.89 -23.10 -9.92
N GLY A 55 -7.95 -22.77 -10.66
CA GLY A 55 -9.32 -23.13 -10.28
C GLY A 55 -10.05 -22.08 -9.42
N GLY A 56 -9.36 -21.01 -9.01
CA GLY A 56 -9.97 -19.89 -8.31
C GLY A 56 -8.97 -18.97 -7.64
N ASN A 57 -9.42 -17.81 -7.18
CA ASN A 57 -8.61 -16.88 -6.40
C ASN A 57 -9.49 -16.02 -5.48
N ILE A 58 -8.86 -15.25 -4.60
CA ILE A 58 -9.60 -14.41 -3.63
C ILE A 58 -10.44 -13.29 -4.25
N ILE A 59 -10.18 -12.93 -5.51
CA ILE A 59 -10.93 -11.89 -6.24
C ILE A 59 -12.20 -12.47 -6.87
N LYS A 60 -12.11 -13.67 -7.44
CA LYS A 60 -13.17 -14.29 -8.26
C LYS A 60 -13.83 -15.52 -7.62
N GLY A 61 -13.36 -15.94 -6.45
CA GLY A 61 -13.85 -17.12 -5.73
C GLY A 61 -13.18 -18.42 -6.15
N PHE A 62 -13.49 -19.49 -5.40
CA PHE A 62 -12.88 -20.83 -5.53
C PHE A 62 -13.84 -21.91 -6.04
N ASP A 63 -14.92 -21.52 -6.72
CA ASP A 63 -15.99 -22.44 -7.16
C ASP A 63 -15.53 -23.57 -8.09
N ASN A 64 -14.34 -23.45 -8.69
CA ASN A 64 -13.78 -24.46 -9.57
C ASN A 64 -12.55 -25.15 -8.98
N TYR A 65 -12.19 -24.88 -7.73
CA TYR A 65 -11.00 -25.43 -7.07
C TYR A 65 -11.05 -26.96 -6.97
N LEU A 66 -12.24 -27.53 -6.75
CA LEU A 66 -12.45 -28.98 -6.66
C LEU A 66 -12.82 -29.63 -8.00
N LYS A 67 -12.98 -28.85 -9.07
CA LYS A 67 -13.37 -29.39 -10.38
C LYS A 67 -12.13 -29.93 -11.09
N PRO A 68 -12.21 -31.11 -11.72
CA PRO A 68 -11.06 -31.70 -12.40
C PRO A 68 -10.50 -30.75 -13.48
N ASN A 69 -9.18 -30.71 -13.58
CA ASN A 69 -8.41 -29.75 -14.37
C ASN A 69 -8.68 -29.80 -15.90
N THR A 70 -9.49 -30.76 -16.35
CA THR A 70 -9.91 -30.93 -17.74
C THR A 70 -10.77 -29.77 -18.27
N ALA A 71 -11.31 -28.91 -17.40
CA ALA A 71 -12.05 -27.71 -17.79
C ALA A 71 -11.16 -26.47 -18.03
N HIS A 72 -9.87 -26.50 -17.64
CA HIS A 72 -8.98 -25.34 -17.71
C HIS A 72 -8.22 -25.21 -19.03
N THR A 73 -8.23 -26.23 -19.88
CA THR A 73 -7.62 -26.17 -21.22
C THR A 73 -8.46 -25.39 -22.24
N HIS A 74 -9.76 -25.24 -22.01
CA HIS A 74 -10.71 -24.61 -22.94
C HIS A 74 -11.40 -23.34 -22.41
N ARG A 75 -11.31 -23.03 -21.12
CA ARG A 75 -11.78 -21.74 -20.63
C ARG A 75 -10.77 -20.68 -21.01
N LYS A 76 -11.15 -19.84 -21.98
CA LYS A 76 -10.50 -18.59 -22.37
C LYS A 76 -9.74 -18.04 -21.17
N LYS A 77 -8.42 -17.89 -21.31
CA LYS A 77 -7.55 -17.23 -20.32
C LYS A 77 -8.36 -16.12 -19.67
N LEU A 78 -8.68 -16.29 -18.38
CA LEU A 78 -9.53 -15.34 -17.70
C LEU A 78 -8.74 -14.04 -17.68
N GLU A 79 -9.14 -13.09 -18.51
CA GLU A 79 -8.40 -11.85 -18.70
C GLU A 79 -8.33 -11.13 -17.36
N VAL A 80 -7.10 -10.87 -16.90
CA VAL A 80 -6.85 -10.07 -15.71
C VAL A 80 -7.08 -8.62 -16.12
N THR A 81 -8.09 -8.01 -15.53
CA THR A 81 -8.44 -6.61 -15.80
C THR A 81 -7.97 -5.72 -14.66
N GLU A 82 -7.85 -4.40 -14.92
CA GLU A 82 -7.55 -3.44 -13.85
C GLU A 82 -8.62 -3.41 -12.74
N ALA A 83 -9.86 -3.83 -13.04
CA ALA A 83 -10.90 -3.98 -12.03
C ALA A 83 -10.63 -5.13 -11.05
N ASP A 84 -9.86 -6.15 -11.46
CA ASP A 84 -9.49 -7.28 -10.61
C ASP A 84 -8.42 -6.91 -9.57
N ARG A 85 -7.80 -5.72 -9.71
CA ARG A 85 -6.76 -5.22 -8.81
C ARG A 85 -7.35 -4.54 -7.56
N LEU A 86 -8.16 -5.26 -6.79
CA LEU A 86 -8.88 -4.74 -5.64
C LEU A 86 -7.96 -4.11 -4.57
N PHE A 87 -6.76 -4.66 -4.35
CA PHE A 87 -5.84 -4.15 -3.34
C PHE A 87 -5.24 -2.81 -3.77
N SER A 88 -4.76 -2.72 -5.00
CA SER A 88 -4.27 -1.44 -5.55
C SER A 88 -5.40 -0.40 -5.61
N ASN A 89 -6.58 -0.81 -6.06
CA ASN A 89 -7.76 0.06 -6.15
C ASN A 89 -8.31 0.49 -4.78
N SER A 90 -7.99 -0.19 -3.69
CA SER A 90 -8.38 0.22 -2.33
C SER A 90 -7.60 1.45 -1.82
N SER A 91 -6.47 1.77 -2.46
CA SER A 91 -5.64 2.91 -2.09
C SER A 91 -6.10 4.18 -2.81
N ALA A 92 -6.67 5.12 -2.06
CA ALA A 92 -7.07 6.43 -2.59
C ALA A 92 -5.89 7.17 -3.26
N THR A 93 -4.66 7.00 -2.75
CA THR A 93 -3.49 7.62 -3.37
C THR A 93 -3.09 6.94 -4.68
N PHE A 94 -3.30 5.64 -4.82
CA PHE A 94 -3.08 4.94 -6.09
C PHE A 94 -4.08 5.39 -7.16
N GLN A 95 -5.35 5.60 -6.78
CA GLN A 95 -6.37 6.15 -7.69
C GLN A 95 -6.04 7.58 -8.13
N GLN A 96 -5.47 8.40 -7.23
CA GLN A 96 -5.09 9.79 -7.54
C GLN A 96 -3.80 9.88 -8.37
N TYR A 97 -2.85 8.98 -8.14
CA TYR A 97 -1.56 8.94 -8.82
C TYR A 97 -1.25 7.50 -9.25
N PRO A 98 -1.91 7.01 -10.31
CA PRO A 98 -1.64 5.68 -10.84
C PRO A 98 -0.20 5.63 -11.37
N LEU A 99 0.46 4.48 -11.18
CA LEU A 99 1.82 4.27 -11.67
C LEU A 99 1.83 4.35 -13.21
N PRO A 100 2.91 4.88 -13.81
CA PRO A 100 3.08 4.82 -15.26
C PRO A 100 3.09 3.35 -15.71
N LYS A 101 2.34 3.07 -16.79
CA LYS A 101 2.18 1.74 -17.39
C LYS A 101 3.42 1.29 -18.15
#